data_AF-A0A2D3WA89-F1
#
_entry.id   AF-A0A2D3WA89-F1
#
_cell.length_a   1.000
_cell.length_b   1.000
_cell.length_c   1.000
_cell.angle_alpha   90.00
_cell.angle_beta   90.00
_cell.angle_gamma   90.00
#
_symmetry.space_group_name_H-M   'P 1'
#
loop_
_entity.id
_entity.type
_entity.pdbx_description
1 polymer ?
#
loop_
_entity_poly.entity_id
_entity_poly.type
_entity_poly.pdbx_seq_one_letter_code
_entity_poly.pdbx_strand_id
1 'polypeptide(L)'
;MKELSATDLKFAFEQDIRMALYTLDRYNIEANLALVACDDYDIDKAHLMESVRQSDVIKKVNDHYIAVLFTFVDHIGAGRALEKLVNLYEEFHLKGSLIILKKGETVEEVCDRLLKANHIIHQDPNTKIFNEFEYASTL
;
A
#
# COMPACT_ATOMS: atom_id res chain seq x y z
N MET A 1 4.14 11.80 10.60
CA MET A 1 4.47 10.36 10.49
C MET A 1 4.44 9.73 11.86
N LYS A 2 3.42 8.91 12.11
CA LYS A 2 3.35 8.04 13.27
C LYS A 2 4.23 6.82 13.06
N GLU A 3 4.67 6.18 14.14
CA GLU A 3 5.62 5.08 14.05
C GLU A 3 5.00 3.89 13.29
N LEU A 4 5.73 3.42 12.27
CA LEU A 4 5.40 2.23 11.50
C LEU A 4 6.69 1.45 11.29
N SER A 5 6.73 0.22 11.75
CA SER A 5 7.88 -0.66 11.62
C SER A 5 7.65 -1.75 10.58
N ALA A 6 8.73 -2.35 10.08
CA ALA A 6 8.64 -3.51 9.20
C ALA A 6 7.97 -4.69 9.93
N THR A 7 8.14 -4.75 11.25
CA THR A 7 7.50 -5.75 12.11
C THR A 7 5.97 -5.64 12.09
N ASP A 8 5.43 -4.42 12.17
CA ASP A 8 3.98 -4.19 12.10
C ASP A 8 3.40 -4.67 10.76
N LEU A 9 4.08 -4.34 9.66
CA LEU A 9 3.70 -4.79 8.32
C LEU A 9 3.74 -6.31 8.20
N LYS A 10 4.78 -6.96 8.72
CA LYS A 10 4.90 -8.42 8.72
C LYS A 10 3.78 -9.07 9.51
N PHE A 11 3.53 -8.60 10.74
CA PHE A 11 2.45 -9.15 11.57
C PHE A 11 1.08 -9.07 10.89
N ALA A 12 0.81 -7.99 10.17
CA ALA A 12 -0.47 -7.82 9.47
C ALA A 12 -0.57 -8.64 8.17
N PHE A 13 0.50 -8.66 7.35
CA PHE A 13 0.41 -8.98 5.92
C PHE A 13 1.38 -10.08 5.43
N GLU A 14 2.21 -10.68 6.29
CA GLU A 14 3.25 -11.63 5.86
C GLU A 14 2.71 -12.77 4.99
N GLN A 15 1.60 -13.41 5.38
CA GLN A 15 1.03 -14.54 4.63
C GLN A 15 0.50 -14.11 3.25
N ASP A 16 -0.13 -12.94 3.15
CA ASP A 16 -0.68 -12.44 1.89
C ASP A 16 0.45 -12.02 0.94
N ILE A 17 1.51 -11.38 1.47
CA ILE A 17 2.71 -11.05 0.69
C ILE A 17 3.37 -12.33 0.17
N ARG A 18 3.57 -13.34 1.02
CA ARG A 18 4.12 -14.65 0.61
C ARG A 18 3.30 -15.28 -0.51
N MET A 19 1.97 -15.25 -0.39
CA MET A 19 1.08 -15.83 -1.39
C MET A 19 1.12 -15.04 -2.71
N ALA A 20 1.15 -13.72 -2.65
CA ALA A 20 1.25 -12.86 -3.82
C ALA A 20 2.58 -13.07 -4.56
N LEU A 21 3.70 -13.12 -3.83
CA LEU A 21 5.03 -13.38 -4.39
C LEU A 21 5.10 -14.78 -5.03
N TYR A 22 4.60 -15.80 -4.33
CA TYR A 22 4.53 -17.17 -4.88
C TYR A 22 3.73 -17.20 -6.19
N THR A 23 2.60 -16.50 -6.22
CA THR A 23 1.70 -16.44 -7.37
C THR A 23 2.34 -15.69 -8.55
N LEU A 24 3.05 -14.60 -8.28
CA LEU A 24 3.83 -13.85 -9.25
C LEU A 24 4.96 -14.71 -9.84
N ASP A 25 5.71 -15.43 -9.01
CA ASP A 25 6.81 -16.29 -9.46
C ASP A 25 6.32 -17.47 -10.30
N ARG A 26 5.25 -18.15 -9.88
CA ARG A 26 4.74 -19.34 -10.55
C ARG A 26 3.89 -19.07 -11.78
N TYR A 27 3.08 -18.03 -11.74
CA TYR A 27 2.02 -17.81 -12.74
C TYR A 27 2.18 -16.47 -13.47
N ASN A 28 3.16 -15.64 -13.10
CA ASN A 28 3.36 -14.31 -13.68
C ASN A 28 2.11 -13.42 -13.52
N ILE A 29 1.37 -13.59 -12.42
CA ILE A 29 0.22 -12.77 -12.09
C ILE A 29 0.72 -11.61 -11.23
N GLU A 30 0.56 -10.39 -11.73
CA GLU A 30 0.97 -9.17 -11.04
C GLU A 30 0.13 -8.92 -9.78
N ALA A 31 0.79 -8.34 -8.78
CA ALA A 31 0.16 -7.88 -7.55
C ALA A 31 0.85 -6.60 -7.09
N ASN A 32 0.06 -5.72 -6.49
CA ASN A 32 0.53 -4.41 -6.04
C ASN A 32 0.14 -4.23 -4.58
N LEU A 33 1.05 -3.72 -3.77
CA LEU A 33 0.82 -3.49 -2.35
C LEU A 33 0.78 -2.00 -2.09
N ALA A 34 -0.31 -1.55 -1.48
CA ALA A 34 -0.50 -0.18 -1.06
C ALA A 34 -0.53 -0.05 0.45
N LEU A 35 -0.07 1.11 0.93
CA LEU A 35 -0.20 1.57 2.30
C LEU A 35 -0.96 2.90 2.27
N VAL A 36 -2.01 3.01 3.08
CA VAL A 36 -2.74 4.25 3.28
C VAL A 36 -2.53 4.70 4.72
N ALA A 37 -2.15 5.96 4.87
CA ALA A 37 -1.79 6.59 6.13
C ALA A 37 -2.76 7.72 6.47
N CYS A 38 -3.10 7.85 7.75
CA CYS A 38 -3.76 9.02 8.32
C CYS A 38 -2.91 9.53 9.49
N ASP A 39 -2.28 10.69 9.32
CA ASP A 39 -1.40 11.28 10.33
C ASP A 39 -2.19 11.91 11.50
N ASP A 40 -3.40 12.40 11.23
CA ASP A 40 -4.16 13.26 12.16
C ASP A 40 -5.14 12.48 13.06
N TYR A 41 -5.62 11.32 12.61
CA TYR A 41 -6.71 10.58 13.27
C TYR A 41 -6.49 9.07 13.24
N ASP A 42 -7.33 8.36 14.01
CA ASP A 42 -7.48 6.91 13.85
C ASP A 42 -8.11 6.61 12.49
N ILE A 43 -7.46 5.74 11.72
CA ILE A 43 -7.83 5.38 10.36
C ILE A 43 -9.20 4.69 10.28
N ASP A 44 -9.68 4.12 11.38
CA ASP A 44 -11.03 3.52 11.46
C ASP A 44 -12.13 4.56 11.23
N LYS A 45 -11.88 5.84 11.50
CA LYS A 45 -12.83 6.93 11.24
C LYS A 45 -13.08 7.16 9.76
N ALA A 46 -12.15 6.76 8.90
CA ALA A 46 -12.25 6.93 7.46
C ALA A 46 -13.06 5.80 6.78
N HIS A 47 -13.55 4.79 7.52
CA HIS A 47 -14.39 3.68 7.01
C HIS A 47 -13.86 3.03 5.71
N LEU A 48 -12.54 3.04 5.49
CA LEU A 48 -11.91 2.69 4.21
C LEU A 48 -12.04 1.20 3.86
N MET A 49 -12.19 0.34 4.87
CA MET A 49 -12.27 -1.11 4.70
C MET A 49 -13.48 -1.55 3.85
N GLU A 50 -14.57 -0.78 3.88
CA GLU A 50 -15.78 -1.08 3.10
C GLU A 50 -15.67 -0.66 1.63
N SER A 51 -14.64 0.11 1.28
CA SER A 51 -14.48 0.74 -0.03
C SER A 51 -13.55 -0.03 -0.97
N VAL A 52 -12.96 -1.12 -0.49
CA VAL A 52 -12.08 -2.02 -1.24
C VAL A 52 -12.89 -3.17 -1.86
N ARG A 53 -12.47 -3.65 -3.04
CA ARG A 53 -13.15 -4.77 -3.70
C ARG A 53 -12.99 -6.04 -2.87
N GLN A 54 -14.00 -6.92 -2.88
CA GLN A 54 -13.94 -8.20 -2.15
C GLN A 54 -12.78 -9.12 -2.58
N SER A 55 -12.26 -8.96 -3.79
CA SER A 55 -11.11 -9.73 -4.29
C SER A 55 -9.77 -9.24 -3.75
N ASP A 56 -9.70 -8.00 -3.26
CA ASP A 56 -8.48 -7.42 -2.71
C ASP A 56 -8.41 -7.67 -1.20
N VAL A 57 -7.19 -7.73 -0.66
CA VAL A 57 -6.98 -7.95 0.77
C VAL A 57 -6.69 -6.61 1.43
N ILE A 58 -7.54 -6.18 2.36
CA ILE A 58 -7.33 -4.97 3.18
C ILE A 58 -7.20 -5.36 4.64
N LYS A 59 -6.18 -4.81 5.33
CA LYS A 59 -6.03 -4.99 6.78
C LYS A 59 -5.55 -3.70 7.45
N LYS A 60 -6.03 -3.48 8.67
CA LYS A 60 -5.47 -2.49 9.60
C LYS A 60 -4.10 -2.97 10.07
N VAL A 61 -3.08 -2.14 9.89
CA VAL A 61 -1.72 -2.38 10.38
C VAL A 61 -1.59 -1.84 11.79
N ASN A 62 -2.06 -0.61 12.01
CA ASN A 62 -2.22 0.01 13.32
C ASN A 62 -3.25 1.15 13.23
N ASP A 63 -3.38 1.98 14.27
CA ASP A 63 -4.35 3.08 14.33
C ASP A 63 -4.18 4.14 13.23
N HIS A 64 -3.03 4.23 12.58
CA HIS A 64 -2.76 5.24 11.57
C HIS A 64 -2.58 4.67 10.15
N TYR A 65 -2.53 3.34 10.01
CA TYR A 65 -2.15 2.69 8.77
C TYR A 65 -3.06 1.51 8.43
N ILE A 66 -3.52 1.47 7.18
CA ILE A 66 -4.07 0.27 6.54
C ILE A 66 -3.16 -0.12 5.38
N ALA A 67 -3.07 -1.41 5.11
CA ALA A 67 -2.43 -1.93 3.91
C ALA A 67 -3.47 -2.63 3.04
N VAL A 68 -3.29 -2.51 1.72
CA VAL A 68 -4.19 -3.08 0.70
C VAL A 68 -3.35 -3.79 -0.35
N LEU A 69 -3.56 -5.10 -0.48
CA LEU A 69 -2.99 -5.90 -1.56
C LEU A 69 -4.01 -5.98 -2.70
N PHE A 70 -3.70 -5.30 -3.80
CA PHE A 70 -4.46 -5.37 -5.04
C PHE A 70 -4.06 -6.61 -5.82
N THR A 71 -5.00 -7.53 -6.00
CA THR A 71 -4.77 -8.80 -6.71
C THR A 71 -5.42 -8.78 -8.08
N PHE A 72 -4.79 -9.40 -9.08
CA PHE A 72 -5.32 -9.50 -10.45
C PHE A 72 -5.58 -8.14 -11.12
N VAL A 73 -4.88 -7.09 -10.70
CA VAL A 73 -4.96 -5.75 -11.28
C VAL A 73 -3.54 -5.29 -11.61
N ASP A 74 -3.36 -4.69 -12.79
CA ASP A 74 -2.09 -4.09 -13.18
C ASP A 74 -1.75 -2.85 -12.34
N HIS A 75 -0.53 -2.36 -12.45
CA HIS A 75 -0.06 -1.19 -11.71
C HIS A 75 -0.90 0.09 -11.99
N ILE A 76 -1.47 0.22 -13.19
CA ILE A 76 -2.33 1.37 -13.56
C ILE A 76 -3.64 1.30 -12.77
N GLY A 77 -4.31 0.15 -12.79
CA GLY A 77 -5.55 -0.07 -12.07
C GLY A 77 -5.37 0.02 -10.56
N ALA A 78 -4.25 -0.49 -10.04
CA ALA A 78 -3.89 -0.36 -8.63
C ALA A 78 -3.66 1.12 -8.24
N GLY A 79 -3.00 1.90 -9.09
CA GLY A 79 -2.84 3.35 -8.92
C GLY A 79 -4.20 4.07 -8.83
N ARG A 80 -5.12 3.77 -9.74
CA ARG A 80 -6.49 4.34 -9.71
C ARG A 80 -7.29 3.91 -8.48
N ALA A 81 -7.14 2.67 -8.04
CA ALA A 81 -7.80 2.17 -6.85
C ALA A 81 -7.29 2.88 -5.59
N LEU A 82 -5.97 3.08 -5.49
CA LEU A 82 -5.37 3.86 -4.40
C LEU A 82 -5.81 5.33 -4.43
N GLU A 83 -5.83 5.95 -5.61
CA GLU A 83 -6.31 7.32 -5.81
C GLU A 83 -7.75 7.50 -5.32
N LYS A 84 -8.62 6.52 -5.61
CA LYS A 84 -9.99 6.52 -5.10
C LYS A 84 -10.04 6.39 -3.58
N LEU A 85 -9.23 5.54 -2.96
CA LEU A 85 -9.21 5.36 -1.51
C LEU A 85 -8.72 6.62 -0.78
N VAL A 86 -7.63 7.22 -1.27
CA VAL A 86 -7.02 8.41 -0.67
C VAL A 86 -7.91 9.64 -0.77
N ASN A 87 -8.70 9.75 -1.84
CA ASN A 87 -9.61 10.89 -2.06
C ASN A 87 -11.06 10.60 -1.67
N LEU A 88 -11.38 9.43 -1.09
CA LEU A 88 -12.75 9.08 -0.72
C LEU A 88 -13.34 10.07 0.29
N TYR A 89 -12.49 10.53 1.21
CA TYR A 89 -12.80 11.48 2.28
C TYR A 89 -11.64 12.47 2.39
N GLU A 90 -11.71 13.55 1.60
CA GLU A 90 -10.64 14.55 1.52
C GLU A 90 -10.31 15.20 2.88
N GLU A 91 -11.29 15.25 3.79
CA GLU A 91 -11.18 15.79 5.14
C GLU A 91 -10.21 15.03 6.05
N PHE A 92 -9.88 13.77 5.73
CA PHE A 92 -8.94 12.96 6.52
C PHE A 92 -7.50 13.08 6.03
N HIS A 93 -7.25 13.89 4.99
CA HIS A 93 -5.90 14.18 4.47
C HIS A 93 -5.04 12.92 4.28
N LEU A 94 -5.65 11.85 3.78
CA LEU A 94 -4.99 10.56 3.63
C LEU A 94 -3.79 10.66 2.70
N LYS A 95 -2.79 9.83 2.98
CA LYS A 95 -1.62 9.65 2.12
C LYS A 95 -1.51 8.21 1.66
N GLY A 96 -1.20 8.01 0.39
CA GLY A 96 -1.06 6.69 -0.22
C GLY A 96 0.37 6.41 -0.66
N SER A 97 0.82 5.17 -0.51
CA SER A 97 2.06 4.67 -1.10
C SER A 97 1.79 3.36 -1.81
N LEU A 98 2.17 3.25 -3.08
CA LEU A 98 1.99 2.05 -3.91
C LEU A 98 3.34 1.51 -4.36
N ILE A 99 3.55 0.22 -4.17
CA ILE A 99 4.68 -0.54 -4.72
C ILE A 99 4.20 -1.71 -5.56
N ILE A 100 5.00 -2.08 -6.56
CA ILE A 100 4.77 -3.26 -7.40
C ILE A 100 5.60 -4.41 -6.85
N LEU A 101 5.00 -5.58 -6.62
CA LEU A 101 5.76 -6.76 -6.21
C LEU A 101 6.62 -7.27 -7.37
N LYS A 102 7.86 -7.65 -7.08
CA LYS A 102 8.82 -8.14 -8.07
C LYS A 102 9.15 -9.62 -7.80
N LYS A 103 9.47 -10.35 -8.88
CA LYS A 103 9.86 -11.75 -8.79
C LYS A 103 11.12 -11.93 -7.96
N GLY A 104 11.15 -12.97 -7.15
CA GLY A 104 12.28 -13.30 -6.28
C GLY A 104 12.47 -12.38 -5.07
N GLU A 105 11.54 -11.45 -4.80
CA GLU A 105 11.59 -10.67 -3.57
C GLU A 105 11.27 -11.52 -2.34
N THR A 106 11.86 -11.10 -1.22
CA THR A 106 11.50 -11.56 0.13
C THR A 106 10.43 -10.66 0.75
N VAL A 107 9.76 -11.16 1.79
CA VAL A 107 8.78 -10.36 2.55
C VAL A 107 9.46 -9.15 3.17
N GLU A 108 10.68 -9.33 3.69
CA GLU A 108 11.55 -8.28 4.22
C GLU A 108 11.72 -7.14 3.23
N GLU A 109 12.15 -7.43 2.00
CA GLU A 109 12.40 -6.43 0.96
C GLU A 109 11.12 -5.68 0.57
N VAL A 110 9.99 -6.38 0.49
CA VAL A 110 8.68 -5.77 0.22
C VAL A 110 8.30 -4.79 1.34
N CYS A 111 8.42 -5.20 2.60
CA CYS A 111 8.13 -4.33 3.75
C CYS A 111 9.05 -3.10 3.76
N ASP A 112 10.36 -3.28 3.56
CA ASP A 112 11.33 -2.18 3.56
C ASP A 112 11.07 -1.18 2.43
N ARG A 113 10.72 -1.67 1.23
CA ARG A 113 10.33 -0.82 0.10
C ARG A 113 9.05 -0.05 0.37
N LEU A 114 8.05 -0.68 0.99
CA LEU A 114 6.79 -0.02 1.33
C LEU A 114 7.01 1.07 2.38
N LEU A 115 7.85 0.82 3.40
CA LEU A 115 8.26 1.83 4.38
C LEU A 115 9.00 2.99 3.73
N LYS A 116 9.90 2.71 2.79
CA LYS A 116 10.63 3.75 2.05
C LYS A 116 9.68 4.60 1.22
N ALA A 117 8.73 3.99 0.51
CA ALA A 117 7.69 4.69 -0.23
C ALA A 117 6.84 5.59 0.70
N ASN A 118 6.44 5.05 1.86
CA ASN A 118 5.73 5.80 2.88
C ASN A 118 6.55 6.98 3.43
N HIS A 119 7.85 6.79 3.64
CA HIS A 119 8.71 7.86 4.10
C HIS A 119 8.79 9.00 3.08
N ILE A 120 8.93 8.66 1.78
CA ILE A 120 8.96 9.64 0.69
C ILE A 120 7.71 10.51 0.68
N ILE A 121 6.51 9.91 0.76
CA ILE A 121 5.25 10.69 0.72
C ILE A 121 5.02 11.55 1.97
N HIS A 122 5.66 11.21 3.09
CA HIS A 122 5.62 12.04 4.29
C HIS A 122 6.64 13.18 4.27
N GLN A 123 7.68 13.10 3.44
CA GLN A 123 8.65 14.19 3.24
C GLN A 123 8.15 15.27 2.27
N ASP A 124 7.27 14.91 1.33
CA ASP A 124 6.67 15.86 0.40
C ASP A 124 5.24 16.26 0.87
N PRO A 125 5.04 17.49 1.38
CA PRO A 125 3.72 17.94 1.81
C PRO A 125 2.76 18.23 0.65
N ASN A 126 3.26 18.37 -0.59
CA ASN A 126 2.42 18.72 -1.74
C ASN A 126 1.87 17.48 -2.48
N THR A 127 2.40 16.31 -2.17
CA THR A 127 2.02 15.05 -2.82
C THR A 127 1.22 14.20 -1.85
N LYS A 128 0.07 13.68 -2.32
CA LYS A 128 -0.79 12.77 -1.54
C LYS A 128 -0.50 11.30 -1.80
N ILE A 129 0.02 10.97 -2.99
CA ILE A 129 0.24 9.59 -3.42
C ILE A 129 1.66 9.43 -3.96
N PHE A 130 2.37 8.43 -3.46
CA PHE A 130 3.56 7.90 -4.11
C PHE A 130 3.19 6.66 -4.92
N ASN A 131 3.55 6.65 -6.21
CA ASN A 131 3.42 5.50 -7.10
C ASN A 131 4.80 5.10 -7.63
N GLU A 132 5.29 3.91 -7.25
CA GLU A 132 6.62 3.43 -7.67
C GLU A 132 6.79 3.40 -9.19
N PHE A 133 5.73 3.08 -9.93
CA PHE A 133 5.80 3.02 -11.40
C PHE A 133 6.13 4.38 -12.01
N GLU A 134 5.41 5.41 -11.59
CA GLU A 134 5.59 6.78 -12.08
C GLU A 134 6.97 7.31 -11.66
N TYR A 135 7.39 6.99 -10.43
CA TYR A 135 8.70 7.39 -9.94
C TYR A 135 9.85 6.76 -10.76
N ALA A 136 9.76 5.47 -11.09
CA ALA A 136 10.75 4.78 -11.92
C ALA A 136 10.88 5.37 -13.32
N SER A 137 9.83 6.01 -13.85
CA SER A 137 9.84 6.68 -15.16
C SER A 137 10.44 8.11 -15.15
N THR A 138 10.76 8.63 -13.97
CA THR A 138 11.33 9.98 -13.78
C THR A 138 12.84 9.99 -13.46
N LEU A 139 13.47 8.81 -13.41
CA LEU A 139 14.91 8.59 -13.26
C LEU A 139 15.53 8.15 -14.58
#